data_AF-C6G9Q0-F1
#
_entry.id   AF-C6G9Q0-F1
#
_cell.length_a   1.000
_cell.length_b   1.000
_cell.length_c   1.000
_cell.angle_alpha   90.00
_cell.angle_beta   90.00
_cell.angle_gamma   90.00
#
_symmetry.space_group_name_H-M   'P 1'
#
loop_
_entity.id
_entity.type
_entity.pdbx_description
1 polymer ?
#
loop_
_entity_poly.entity_id
_entity_poly.type
_entity_poly.pdbx_seq_one_letter_code
_entity_poly.pdbx_strand_id
1 'polypeptide(L)' 'MALIVISVDRSSLPSHTDDQFEEWVEFNVGHRGGLSEDNPLADIDMEARVREISK' A
#
# COMPACT_ATOMS: atom_id res chain seq x y z
N MET A 1 15.77 -11.45 -8.72
CA MET A 1 14.52 -11.11 -8.03
C MET A 1 14.89 -10.65 -6.64
N ALA A 2 14.50 -9.44 -6.23
CA ALA A 2 14.76 -8.93 -4.89
C ALA A 2 13.46 -9.01 -4.08
N LEU A 3 13.53 -9.51 -2.85
CA LEU A 3 12.40 -9.51 -1.93
C LEU A 3 12.45 -8.20 -1.13
N ILE A 4 11.41 -7.38 -1.29
CA ILE A 4 11.21 -6.16 -0.51
C ILE A 4 10.02 -6.42 0.41
N VAL A 5 10.20 -6.19 1.71
CA VAL A 5 9.13 -6.27 2.70
C VAL A 5 8.78 -4.85 3.11
N ILE A 6 7.54 -4.44 2.83
CA ILE A 6 6.99 -3.14 3.24
C ILE A 6 6.02 -3.40 4.39
N SER A 7 6.28 -2.83 5.56
CA SER A 7 5.35 -2.86 6.69
C SER A 7 4.50 -1.60 6.68
N VAL A 8 3.19 -1.76 6.57
CA VAL A 8 2.21 -0.67 6.58
C VAL A 8 1.32 -0.82 7.80
N ASP A 9 1.18 0.24 8.59
CA ASP A 9 0.21 0.28 9.70
C ASP A 9 -1.18 0.63 9.17
N ARG A 10 -1.98 -0.42 8.90
CA ARG A 10 -3.35 -0.28 8.39
C ARG A 10 -4.28 0.47 9.34
N SER A 11 -3.99 0.51 10.63
CA SER A 11 -4.84 1.20 11.62
C SER A 11 -4.76 2.72 11.52
N SER A 12 -3.71 3.24 10.88
CA SER A 12 -3.50 4.66 10.63
C SER A 12 -4.22 5.19 9.37
N LEU A 13 -4.76 4.28 8.55
CA LEU A 13 -5.42 4.60 7.29
C LEU A 13 -6.94 4.77 7.48
N PRO A 14 -7.64 5.47 6.57
CA PRO A 14 -9.10 5.48 6.51
C PRO A 14 -9.68 4.07 6.53
N SER A 15 -10.90 3.89 7.03
CA SER A 15 -11.55 2.57 7.07
C SER A 15 -11.66 1.98 5.66
N HIS A 16 -11.17 0.75 5.49
CA HIS A 16 -11.06 0.07 4.21
C HIS A 16 -11.24 -1.45 4.40
N THR A 17 -11.60 -2.16 3.33
CA THR A 17 -11.60 -3.62 3.29
C THR A 17 -10.22 -4.17 2.94
N ASP A 18 -10.00 -5.47 3.19
CA ASP A 18 -8.76 -6.14 2.77
C ASP A 18 -8.54 -6.04 1.26
N ASP A 19 -9.60 -6.26 0.47
CA ASP A 19 -9.54 -6.12 -0.99
C ASP A 19 -9.13 -4.71 -1.40
N GLN A 20 -9.75 -3.67 -0.81
CA GLN A 20 -9.39 -2.27 -1.10
C GLN A 20 -7.93 -1.96 -0.74
N PHE A 21 -7.41 -2.55 0.33
CA PHE A 21 -6.00 -2.41 0.69
C PHE A 21 -5.08 -3.07 -0.33
N GLU A 22 -5.40 -4.30 -0.75
CA GLU A 22 -4.63 -5.02 -1.76
C GLU A 22 -4.62 -4.27 -3.09
N GLU A 23 -5.77 -3.74 -3.54
CA GLU A 23 -5.84 -2.90 -4.73
C GLU A 23 -4.93 -1.67 -4.62
N TRP A 24 -4.94 -1.00 -3.47
CA TRP A 24 -4.08 0.17 -3.26
C TRP A 24 -2.59 -0.20 -3.30
N VAL A 25 -2.19 -1.32 -2.70
CA VAL A 25 -0.80 -1.79 -2.74
C VAL A 25 -0.38 -2.13 -4.17
N GLU A 26 -1.18 -2.92 -4.89
CA GLU A 26 -0.90 -3.30 -6.28
C GLU A 26 -0.75 -2.07 -7.19
N PHE A 27 -1.57 -1.04 -6.97
CA PHE A 27 -1.50 0.20 -7.73
C PHE A 27 -0.18 0.93 -7.47
N ASN A 28 0.18 1.09 -6.20
CA ASN A 28 1.40 1.81 -5.81
C ASN A 28 2.70 1.11 -6.24
N VAL A 29 2.69 -0.23 -6.36
CA VAL A 29 3.86 -0.99 -6.87
C VAL A 29 3.82 -1.22 -8.39
N GLY A 30 2.82 -0.66 -9.10
CA GLY A 30 2.71 -0.73 -10.56
C GLY A 30 2.28 -2.09 -11.11
N HIS A 31 1.69 -2.97 -10.29
CA HIS A 31 1.09 -4.23 -10.73
C HIS A 31 -0.29 -4.04 -11.39
N ARG A 32 -0.91 -2.87 -11.20
CA ARG A 32 -2.14 -2.47 -11.88
C ARG A 32 -2.05 -1.02 -12.36
N GLY A 33 -2.76 -0.71 -13.44
CA GLY A 33 -2.72 0.60 -14.09
C GLY A 33 -3.66 1.66 -13.50
N GLY A 34 -4.50 1.31 -12.53
CA GLY A 34 -5.47 2.24 -11.96
C GLY A 34 -6.05 1.73 -10.64
N LEU A 35 -6.59 2.65 -9.86
CA LEU A 35 -7.25 2.41 -8.58
C LEU A 35 -8.67 2.98 -8.66
N SER A 36 -9.65 2.27 -8.11
CA SER A 36 -11.03 2.77 -8.11
C SER A 36 -11.12 4.08 -7.32
N GLU A 37 -11.87 5.06 -7.83
CA GLU A 37 -12.17 6.30 -7.09
C GLU A 37 -13.02 6.03 -5.83
N ASP A 38 -13.76 4.92 -5.80
CA ASP A 38 -14.51 4.48 -4.62
C ASP A 38 -13.61 3.85 -3.54
N ASN A 39 -12.33 3.63 -3.84
CA ASN A 39 -11.38 3.14 -2.85
C ASN A 39 -11.02 4.30 -1.90
N PRO A 40 -11.27 4.16 -0.59
CA PRO A 40 -11.01 5.23 0.38
C PRO A 40 -9.52 5.59 0.51
N LEU A 41 -8.63 4.80 -0.10
CA LEU A 41 -7.19 5.02 -0.14
C LEU A 41 -6.74 5.67 -1.46
N ALA A 42 -7.64 5.98 -2.40
CA ALA A 42 -7.30 6.46 -3.75
C ALA A 42 -6.46 7.75 -3.77
N ASP A 43 -6.74 8.65 -2.82
CA ASP A 43 -6.03 9.93 -2.68
C ASP A 43 -4.85 9.87 -1.69
N ILE A 44 -4.50 8.67 -1.19
CA ILE A 44 -3.38 8.50 -0.25
C ILE A 44 -2.14 8.03 -0.99
N ASP A 45 -1.09 8.85 -0.93
CA ASP A 45 0.24 8.50 -1.41
C ASP A 45 0.92 7.47 -0.49
N MET A 46 1.52 6.44 -1.09
CA MET A 46 2.35 5.49 -0.34
C MET A 46 3.74 6.08 -0.08
N GLU A 47 4.03 6.44 1.17
CA GLU A 47 5.38 6.79 1.60
C GLU A 47 6.12 5.57 2.16
N ALA A 48 7.23 5.19 1.53
CA ALA A 48 8.12 4.14 2.02
C ALA A 48 9.45 4.74 2.52
N ARG A 49 9.92 4.28 3.69
CA ARG A 49 11.27 4.59 4.19
C ARG A 49 12.08 3.30 4.30
N VAL A 50 13.24 3.27 3.66
CA VAL A 50 14.20 2.17 3.83
C VAL A 50 14.73 2.23 5.26
N ARG A 51 14.56 1.13 6.01
CA ARG A 51 15.19 0.92 7.32
C ARG A 51 15.94 -0.39 7.28
N GLU A 52 17.10 -0.44 7.92
CA GLU A 52 17.77 -1.72 8.16
C GLU A 52 16.98 -2.51 9.20
N ILE A 53 16.66 -3.76 8.89
CA ILE A 53 16.14 -4.69 9.89
C ILE A 53 17.33 -5.12 10.73
N SER A 54 17.56 -4.42 11.85
CA SER A 54 18.49 -4.86 12.88
C SER A 54 17.95 -6.15 13.51
N LYS A 55 18.77 -7.21 13.46
CA LYS A 55 18.47 -8.54 14.04
C LYS A 55 18.27 -8.50 15.54
#